data_AF-W7J7V3-F1
#
_entry.id   AF-W7J7V3-F1
#
_cell.length_a   1.000
_cell.length_b   1.000
_cell.length_c   1.000
_cell.angle_alpha   90.00
_cell.angle_beta   90.00
_cell.angle_gamma   90.00
#
_symmetry.space_group_name_H-M   'P 1'
#
loop_
_entity.id
_entity.type
_entity.pdbx_description
1 polymer ?
#
loop_
_entity_poly.entity_id
_entity_poly.type
_entity_poly.pdbx_seq_one_letter_code
_entity_poly.pdbx_strand_id
1 'polypeptide(L)'
;MPVSHHEGCGCKNSDEVLKGGEFLLKYINIDKVTALNEKTHGSCRKILKSYDNRLSPDNCESDVDHELIINIPFNSPCKISSLFLIGGEEGTYPRKIKIFSNREDIDFGNINDFKCVQELELSQDFHGSIEYPLKVL
;
A
#
# COMPACT_ATOMS: atom_id res chain seq x y z
N MET A 1 11.41 -5.72 15.58
CA MET A 1 12.26 -6.87 15.19
C MET A 1 11.93 -7.19 13.73
N PRO A 2 12.85 -7.66 12.86
CA PRO A 2 12.43 -8.06 11.52
C PRO A 2 11.45 -9.23 11.63
N VAL A 3 10.31 -9.14 10.95
CA VAL A 3 9.31 -10.20 10.92
C VAL A 3 9.96 -11.40 10.22
N SER A 4 10.25 -12.46 10.96
CA SER A 4 10.87 -13.68 10.44
C SER A 4 9.79 -14.68 10.03
N HIS A 5 9.89 -15.18 8.78
CA HIS A 5 9.09 -16.30 8.31
C HIS A 5 9.42 -17.54 9.15
N HIS A 6 8.50 -17.96 10.02
CA HIS A 6 8.60 -19.20 10.78
C HIS A 6 7.85 -20.34 10.06
N GLU A 7 8.21 -21.58 10.35
CA GLU A 7 7.47 -22.76 9.87
C GLU A 7 5.98 -22.65 10.26
N GLY A 8 5.08 -22.75 9.28
CA GLY A 8 3.64 -22.61 9.48
C GLY A 8 3.08 -21.19 9.36
N CYS A 9 3.90 -20.20 8.98
CA CYS A 9 3.50 -18.79 8.84
C CYS A 9 2.36 -18.53 7.82
N GLY A 10 1.99 -19.50 6.97
CA GLY A 10 0.84 -19.39 6.04
C GLY A 10 1.02 -18.40 4.90
N CYS A 11 2.23 -17.82 4.76
CA CYS A 11 2.59 -16.96 3.64
C CYS A 11 2.67 -17.76 2.36
N LYS A 12 1.96 -17.30 1.32
CA LYS A 12 2.09 -17.84 -0.04
C LYS A 12 3.36 -17.32 -0.69
N ASN A 13 3.98 -18.14 -1.54
CA ASN A 13 5.07 -17.67 -2.41
C ASN A 13 4.52 -16.68 -3.44
N SER A 14 5.40 -15.85 -4.00
CA SER A 14 5.08 -14.87 -5.04
C SER A 14 4.31 -15.49 -6.21
N ASP A 15 4.74 -16.66 -6.70
CA ASP A 15 4.07 -17.38 -7.80
C ASP A 15 2.64 -17.83 -7.46
N GLU A 16 2.38 -18.22 -6.22
CA GLU A 16 1.05 -18.67 -5.76
C GLU A 16 0.07 -17.51 -5.58
N VAL A 17 0.60 -16.33 -5.26
CA VAL A 17 -0.17 -15.09 -5.16
C VAL A 17 -0.57 -14.59 -6.54
N LEU A 18 0.35 -14.65 -7.51
CA LEU A 18 0.18 -13.94 -8.77
C LEU A 18 -0.97 -14.45 -9.65
N LYS A 19 -1.45 -15.69 -9.53
CA LYS A 19 -2.65 -16.22 -10.24
C LYS A 19 -2.87 -15.72 -11.70
N GLY A 20 -1.79 -15.50 -12.46
CA GLY A 20 -1.83 -14.99 -13.86
C GLY A 20 -1.71 -13.47 -14.04
N GLY A 21 -1.45 -12.71 -12.98
CA GLY A 21 -1.08 -11.30 -12.97
C GLY A 21 0.43 -11.10 -12.75
N GLU A 22 0.82 -9.84 -12.52
CA GLU A 22 2.21 -9.44 -12.31
C GLU A 22 2.29 -8.36 -11.23
N PHE A 23 3.36 -8.36 -10.43
CA PHE A 23 3.61 -7.28 -9.47
C PHE A 23 3.90 -5.96 -10.19
N LEU A 24 3.15 -4.93 -9.84
CA LEU A 24 3.21 -3.66 -10.56
C LEU A 24 4.36 -2.75 -10.14
N LEU A 25 5.19 -3.15 -9.16
CA LEU A 25 6.26 -2.31 -8.61
C LEU A 25 7.18 -1.72 -9.69
N LYS A 26 7.51 -2.50 -10.73
CA LYS A 26 8.36 -2.04 -11.84
C LYS A 26 7.72 -0.99 -12.75
N TYR A 27 6.40 -0.85 -12.72
CA TYR A 27 5.67 0.16 -13.49
C TYR A 27 5.43 1.43 -12.66
N ILE A 28 5.67 1.40 -11.35
CA ILE A 28 5.53 2.57 -10.49
C ILE A 28 6.72 3.50 -10.69
N ASN A 29 6.45 4.80 -10.81
CA ASN A 29 7.48 5.83 -10.80
C ASN A 29 7.82 6.21 -9.35
N ILE A 30 8.68 5.41 -8.72
CA ILE A 30 9.04 5.56 -7.29
C ILE A 30 9.57 6.97 -6.99
N ASP A 31 10.36 7.56 -7.89
CA ASP A 31 10.92 8.91 -7.70
C ASP A 31 9.84 10.00 -7.61
N LYS A 32 8.69 9.80 -8.26
CA LYS A 32 7.55 10.73 -8.24
C LYS A 32 6.48 10.36 -7.20
N VAL A 33 6.66 9.29 -6.44
CA VAL A 33 5.76 8.98 -5.32
C VAL A 33 5.92 10.05 -4.26
N THR A 34 4.77 10.57 -3.83
CA THR A 34 4.65 11.64 -2.84
C THR A 34 3.64 11.25 -1.78
N ALA A 35 3.78 11.81 -0.59
CA ALA A 35 2.82 11.63 0.48
C ALA A 35 2.51 12.96 1.18
N LEU A 36 1.27 13.09 1.66
CA LEU A 36 0.83 14.19 2.51
C LEU A 36 0.66 13.66 3.94
N ASN A 37 1.15 14.43 4.91
CA ASN A 37 1.25 14.06 6.34
C ASN A 37 2.22 12.89 6.62
N GLU A 38 3.26 12.69 5.79
CA GLU A 38 4.36 11.76 6.14
C GLU A 38 5.31 12.41 7.17
N LYS A 39 5.64 11.68 8.24
CA LYS A 39 6.55 12.15 9.30
C LYS A 39 7.99 12.30 8.84
N THR A 40 8.46 11.37 8.02
CA THR A 40 9.79 11.42 7.43
C THR A 40 9.65 11.56 5.93
N HIS A 41 10.21 12.65 5.38
CA HIS A 41 10.11 12.92 3.95
C HIS A 41 10.69 11.78 3.11
N GLY A 42 9.90 11.28 2.15
CA GLY A 42 10.27 10.19 1.26
C GLY A 42 10.22 8.81 1.90
N SER A 43 9.66 8.66 3.09
CA SER A 43 9.41 7.34 3.70
C SER A 43 8.35 6.54 2.94
N CYS A 44 7.37 7.22 2.34
CA CYS A 44 6.37 6.61 1.46
C CYS A 44 6.96 5.85 0.26
N ARG A 45 8.14 6.25 -0.22
CA ARG A 45 8.86 5.55 -1.29
C ARG A 45 9.44 4.21 -0.83
N LYS A 46 9.88 4.15 0.42
CA LYS A 46 10.54 2.96 1.00
C LYS A 46 9.58 1.83 1.34
N ILE A 47 8.29 2.14 1.51
CA ILE A 47 7.26 1.12 1.76
C ILE A 47 6.82 0.38 0.49
N LEU A 48 7.15 0.89 -0.69
CA LEU A 48 6.91 0.22 -1.96
C LEU A 48 8.00 -0.82 -2.22
N LYS A 49 7.71 -2.07 -1.83
CA LYS A 49 8.68 -3.17 -1.82
C LYS A 49 8.23 -4.31 -2.73
N SER A 50 9.18 -5.14 -3.14
CA SER A 50 8.86 -6.41 -3.77
C SER A 50 8.18 -7.32 -2.75
N TYR A 51 7.37 -8.26 -3.23
CA TYR A 51 6.68 -9.21 -2.36
C TYR A 51 7.66 -9.99 -1.47
N ASP A 52 8.82 -10.37 -1.98
CA ASP A 52 9.85 -11.07 -1.20
C ASP A 52 10.48 -10.20 -0.10
N ASN A 53 10.57 -8.88 -0.31
CA ASN A 53 11.13 -7.92 0.65
C ASN A 53 10.07 -7.22 1.51
N ARG A 54 8.80 -7.63 1.42
CA ARG A 54 7.68 -6.94 2.09
C ARG A 54 7.85 -6.80 3.61
N LEU A 55 8.58 -7.71 4.24
CA LEU A 55 8.87 -7.72 5.68
C LEU A 55 10.08 -6.88 6.10
N SER A 56 10.67 -6.09 5.18
CA SER A 56 11.77 -5.20 5.56
C SER A 56 11.29 -4.16 6.59
N PRO A 57 12.17 -3.65 7.46
CA PRO A 57 11.80 -2.74 8.55
C PRO A 57 11.37 -1.35 8.09
N ASP A 58 11.52 -1.00 6.80
CA ASP A 58 11.14 0.32 6.31
C ASP A 58 9.63 0.55 6.45
N ASN A 59 9.25 1.66 7.06
CA ASN A 59 7.87 2.04 7.31
C ASN A 59 7.61 3.48 6.85
N CYS A 60 6.34 3.84 6.79
CA CYS A 60 5.88 5.21 6.56
C CYS A 60 4.89 5.54 7.67
N GLU A 61 5.24 6.53 8.49
CA GLU A 61 4.44 6.97 9.63
C GLU A 61 3.81 8.32 9.29
N SER A 62 2.60 8.55 9.82
CA SER A 62 1.99 9.88 9.78
C SER A 62 2.57 10.79 10.86
N ASP A 63 2.61 12.10 10.61
CA ASP A 63 3.28 13.06 11.51
C ASP A 63 2.36 13.59 12.61
N VAL A 64 1.29 14.28 12.21
CA VAL A 64 0.42 15.02 13.14
C VAL A 64 -0.82 14.19 13.49
N ASP A 65 -1.56 13.78 12.47
CA ASP A 65 -2.81 13.02 12.62
C ASP A 65 -2.68 11.59 12.09
N HIS A 66 -3.71 10.77 12.27
CA HIS A 66 -3.76 9.37 11.81
C HIS A 66 -4.08 9.21 10.31
N GLU A 67 -4.21 10.32 9.58
CA GLU A 67 -4.54 10.30 8.16
C GLU A 67 -3.29 10.49 7.30
N LEU A 68 -3.12 9.67 6.27
CA LEU A 68 -1.97 9.72 5.36
C LEU A 68 -2.49 9.56 3.93
N ILE A 69 -2.07 10.44 3.03
CA ILE A 69 -2.37 10.33 1.60
C ILE A 69 -1.08 9.98 0.87
N ILE A 70 -1.10 8.95 0.03
CA ILE A 70 0.04 8.54 -0.78
C ILE A 70 -0.38 8.58 -2.25
N ASN A 71 0.31 9.38 -3.05
CA ASN A 71 0.13 9.45 -4.49
C ASN A 71 1.17 8.56 -5.19
N ILE A 72 0.68 7.59 -5.96
CA ILE A 72 1.49 6.57 -6.63
C ILE A 72 1.32 6.70 -8.15
N PRO A 73 2.20 7.47 -8.83
CA PRO A 73 2.17 7.58 -10.28
C PRO A 73 2.75 6.33 -10.96
N PHE A 74 2.09 5.88 -12.03
CA PHE A 74 2.55 4.79 -12.88
C PHE A 74 3.16 5.34 -14.18
N ASN A 75 4.25 4.74 -14.65
CA ASN A 75 4.92 5.09 -15.91
C ASN A 75 4.17 4.57 -17.15
N SER A 76 3.20 3.69 -16.97
CA SER A 76 2.42 3.11 -18.05
C SER A 76 1.01 2.81 -17.55
N PRO A 77 -0.01 2.82 -18.44
CA PRO A 77 -1.34 2.38 -18.08
C PRO A 77 -1.32 0.94 -17.57
N CYS A 78 -1.76 0.74 -16.33
CA CYS A 78 -1.86 -0.57 -15.69
C CYS A 78 -3.26 -0.75 -15.12
N LYS A 79 -3.76 -1.98 -15.11
CA LYS A 79 -4.97 -2.35 -14.37
C LYS A 79 -4.56 -2.92 -13.03
N ILE A 80 -5.14 -2.40 -11.96
CA ILE A 80 -4.85 -2.87 -10.60
C ILE A 80 -5.96 -3.84 -10.19
N SER A 81 -5.60 -5.11 -9.99
CA SER A 81 -6.54 -6.17 -9.60
C SER A 81 -6.65 -6.34 -8.09
N SER A 82 -5.55 -6.18 -7.37
CA SER A 82 -5.47 -6.36 -5.93
C SER A 82 -4.32 -5.56 -5.34
N LEU A 83 -4.38 -5.35 -4.03
CA LEU A 83 -3.30 -4.75 -3.25
C LEU A 83 -2.97 -5.61 -2.03
N PHE A 84 -1.71 -5.50 -1.60
CA PHE A 84 -1.21 -6.05 -0.35
C PHE A 84 -0.73 -4.89 0.49
N LEU A 85 -1.15 -4.85 1.75
CA LEU A 85 -0.75 -3.80 2.68
C LEU A 85 -0.39 -4.44 4.02
N ILE A 86 0.79 -4.11 4.51
CA ILE A 86 1.27 -4.49 5.84
C ILE A 86 1.16 -3.26 6.72
N GLY A 87 0.44 -3.42 7.83
CA GLY A 87 0.27 -2.37 8.83
C GLY A 87 1.33 -2.43 9.93
N GLY A 88 1.43 -1.36 10.71
CA GLY A 88 2.29 -1.33 11.89
C GLY A 88 1.77 -2.20 13.06
N GLU A 89 2.68 -2.47 13.99
CA GLU A 89 2.40 -3.22 15.23
C GLU A 89 1.57 -2.38 16.23
N GLU A 90 1.00 -3.06 17.22
CA GLU A 90 0.33 -2.43 18.38
C GLU A 90 -0.80 -1.44 18.02
N GLY A 91 -1.52 -1.69 16.92
CA GLY A 91 -2.68 -0.88 16.53
C GLY A 91 -2.34 0.36 15.71
N THR A 92 -1.08 0.50 15.28
CA THR A 92 -0.63 1.56 14.36
C THR A 92 -0.89 1.25 12.87
N TYR A 93 -1.64 0.18 12.58
CA TYR A 93 -2.04 -0.17 11.22
C TYR A 93 -3.19 0.72 10.72
N PRO A 94 -3.24 1.03 9.41
CA PRO A 94 -4.38 1.72 8.83
C PRO A 94 -5.60 0.80 8.86
N ARG A 95 -6.72 1.27 9.45
CA ARG A 95 -7.97 0.49 9.53
C ARG A 95 -8.82 0.56 8.26
N LYS A 96 -8.71 1.69 7.55
CA LYS A 96 -9.48 1.97 6.34
C LYS A 96 -8.59 2.60 5.30
N ILE A 97 -8.79 2.22 4.05
CA ILE A 97 -8.17 2.89 2.90
C ILE A 97 -9.24 3.29 1.91
N LYS A 98 -9.06 4.47 1.33
CA LYS A 98 -9.88 4.99 0.23
C LYS A 98 -8.99 5.09 -1.00
N ILE A 99 -9.46 4.55 -2.12
CA ILE A 99 -8.70 4.50 -3.37
C ILE A 99 -9.31 5.46 -4.38
N PHE A 100 -8.45 6.31 -4.92
CA PHE A 100 -8.76 7.23 -6.00
C PHE A 100 -7.83 6.90 -7.17
N SER A 101 -8.37 6.78 -8.38
CA SER A 101 -7.59 6.48 -9.59
C SER A 101 -7.64 7.65 -10.57
N ASN A 102 -6.60 7.78 -11.41
CA ASN A 102 -6.49 8.80 -12.46
C ASN A 102 -6.57 10.25 -11.95
N ARG A 103 -6.06 10.51 -10.74
CA ARG A 103 -6.10 11.80 -10.06
C ARG A 103 -4.78 12.01 -9.32
N GLU A 104 -4.22 13.21 -9.42
CA GLU A 104 -3.00 13.62 -8.69
C GLU A 104 -3.25 14.83 -7.77
N ASP A 105 -4.45 15.39 -7.84
CA ASP A 105 -4.91 16.61 -7.17
C ASP A 105 -5.60 16.32 -5.83
N ILE A 106 -5.58 15.08 -5.32
CA ILE A 106 -6.24 14.72 -4.07
C ILE A 106 -5.46 15.24 -2.86
N ASP A 107 -6.14 16.01 -2.02
CA ASP A 107 -5.64 16.53 -0.75
C ASP A 107 -6.71 16.41 0.35
N PHE A 108 -6.34 16.72 1.60
CA PHE A 108 -7.27 16.63 2.74
C PHE A 108 -8.46 17.60 2.66
N GLY A 109 -8.34 18.69 1.90
CA GLY A 109 -9.41 19.66 1.71
C GLY A 109 -10.47 19.18 0.73
N ASN A 110 -10.08 18.42 -0.29
CA ASN A 110 -10.94 18.04 -1.41
C ASN A 110 -11.28 16.54 -1.49
N ILE A 111 -10.63 15.69 -0.68
CA ILE A 111 -10.84 14.22 -0.69
C ILE A 111 -12.31 13.81 -0.51
N ASN A 112 -13.10 14.62 0.18
CA ASN A 112 -14.52 14.36 0.44
C ASN A 112 -15.45 14.82 -0.70
N ASP A 113 -14.96 15.69 -1.59
CA ASP A 113 -15.73 16.16 -2.76
C ASP A 113 -15.71 15.14 -3.90
N PHE A 114 -14.78 14.19 -3.86
CA PHE A 114 -14.58 13.21 -4.91
C PHE A 114 -15.12 11.84 -4.54
N LYS A 115 -15.69 11.18 -5.55
CA LYS A 115 -16.17 9.81 -5.41
C LYS A 115 -14.97 8.87 -5.31
N CYS A 116 -14.76 8.33 -4.11
CA CYS A 116 -13.86 7.21 -3.88
C CYS A 116 -14.25 6.03 -4.79
N VAL A 117 -13.27 5.44 -5.48
CA VAL A 117 -13.52 4.30 -6.37
C VAL A 117 -13.84 3.06 -5.54
N GLN A 118 -13.10 2.88 -4.45
CA GLN A 118 -13.32 1.80 -3.51
C GLN A 118 -12.77 2.15 -2.13
N GLU A 119 -13.58 1.88 -1.11
CA GLU A 119 -13.15 1.87 0.29
C GLU A 119 -12.95 0.42 0.73
N LEU A 120 -11.86 0.16 1.45
CA LEU A 120 -11.55 -1.14 2.03
C LEU A 120 -11.33 -0.99 3.53
N GLU A 121 -11.89 -1.93 4.28
CA GLU A 121 -11.53 -2.14 5.68
C GLU A 121 -10.39 -3.14 5.74
N LEU A 122 -9.32 -2.75 6.41
CA LEU A 122 -8.10 -3.54 6.50
C LEU A 122 -8.09 -4.30 7.83
N SER A 123 -7.73 -5.57 7.72
CA SER A 123 -7.41 -6.42 8.86
C SER A 123 -5.94 -6.24 9.25
N GLN A 124 -5.66 -6.40 10.53
CA GLN A 124 -4.30 -6.41 11.02
C GLN A 124 -3.54 -7.60 10.43
N ASP A 125 -2.51 -7.30 9.64
CA ASP A 125 -1.66 -8.29 8.99
C ASP A 125 -0.20 -7.84 9.03
N PHE A 126 0.63 -8.66 9.68
CA PHE A 126 2.06 -8.42 9.87
C PHE A 126 2.91 -9.15 8.83
N HIS A 127 2.32 -10.08 8.09
CA HIS A 127 3.02 -10.93 7.13
C HIS A 127 2.72 -10.54 5.67
N GLY A 128 1.74 -9.67 5.44
CA GLY A 128 1.32 -9.27 4.09
C GLY A 128 0.73 -10.43 3.30
N SER A 129 0.04 -11.34 3.99
CA SER A 129 -0.61 -12.52 3.45
C SER A 129 -2.03 -12.24 2.97
N ILE A 130 -2.64 -11.12 3.39
CA ILE A 130 -3.99 -10.75 2.99
C ILE A 130 -3.95 -10.02 1.65
N GLU A 131 -4.58 -10.62 0.65
CA GLU A 131 -4.86 -10.00 -0.64
C GLU A 131 -6.18 -9.23 -0.55
N TYR A 132 -6.14 -7.93 -0.84
CA TYR A 132 -7.34 -7.10 -0.93
C TYR A 132 -7.72 -6.91 -2.41
N PRO A 133 -8.77 -7.60 -2.91
CA PRO A 133 -9.20 -7.46 -4.29
C PRO A 133 -9.80 -6.08 -4.53
N LEU A 134 -9.41 -5.48 -5.65
CA LEU A 134 -9.92 -4.21 -6.12
C LEU A 134 -10.94 -4.42 -7.23
N LYS A 135 -11.95 -3.55 -7.26
CA LYS A 135 -12.77 -3.32 -8.44
C LYS A 135 -11.82 -2.78 -9.50
N VAL A 136 -11.79 -3.43 -10.67
CA VAL A 136 -10.87 -3.11 -11.77
C VAL A 136 -10.74 -1.60 -11.94
N LEU A 137 -9.56 -1.08 -11.57
CA LEU A 137 -9.16 0.31 -11.66
C LEU A 137 -8.52 0.63 -13.02
#